data_AF-A0A7C4L9T4-F1
#
_entry.id   AF-A0A7C4L9T4-F1
#
_cell.length_a   1.000
_cell.length_b   1.000
_cell.length_c   1.000
_cell.angle_alpha   90.00
_cell.angle_beta   90.00
_cell.angle_gamma   90.00
#
_symmetry.space_group_name_H-M   'P 1'
#
loop_
_entity.id
_entity.type
_entity.pdbx_description
1 polymer ?
#
loop_
_entity_poly.entity_id
_entity_poly.type
_entity_poly.pdbx_seq_one_letter_code
_entity_poly.pdbx_strand_id
1 'polypeptide(L)'
;MRIEKEVDGNKVRYYYDGSLLLAEKDGNGNILKIYINDGEGIVGMVRYIYKNTGEFSHYQRLYYLYDSLGSVSVVAGENGLPLQNYTYSPYGSTMNVEYDPVNNLRFVGRYGGYKDDDTGQTYFWHRWYDEKDGRWVSRDMIGVLGDINLFRYVKNSPLLLIDVTGYLYEDICDELQGNCMDKCHKEFNECYKENKCLKNLPIKEKKLKECFVVYYKKRDKCIEVRDKCKDSIGKPHQKIMVNPIYD
;
A
#
# COMPACT_ATOMS: atom_id res chain seq x y z
N MET A 1 9.20 -10.43 2.34
CA MET A 1 9.82 -9.18 2.82
C MET A 1 11.22 -9.09 2.23
N ARG A 2 11.52 -8.00 1.52
CA ARG A 2 12.87 -7.76 0.97
C ARG A 2 13.76 -7.20 2.08
N ILE A 3 14.87 -7.86 2.40
CA ILE A 3 15.76 -7.43 3.50
C ILE A 3 17.07 -6.80 3.00
N GLU A 4 17.51 -7.16 1.81
CA GLU A 4 18.72 -6.64 1.16
C GLU A 4 18.52 -6.59 -0.36
N LYS A 5 19.20 -5.65 -1.00
CA LYS A 5 19.37 -5.50 -2.45
C LYS A 5 20.85 -5.29 -2.72
N GLU A 6 21.36 -5.88 -3.80
CA GLU A 6 22.70 -5.59 -4.32
C GLU A 6 22.62 -5.36 -5.83
N VAL A 7 23.18 -4.24 -6.30
CA VAL A 7 23.29 -3.90 -7.73
C VAL A 7 24.68 -3.32 -7.96
N ASP A 8 25.44 -3.92 -8.87
CA ASP A 8 26.82 -3.52 -9.19
C ASP A 8 27.73 -3.36 -7.95
N GLY A 9 27.54 -4.25 -6.96
CA GLY A 9 28.27 -4.24 -5.68
C GLY A 9 27.76 -3.23 -4.65
N ASN A 10 26.78 -2.39 -4.99
CA ASN A 10 26.14 -1.46 -4.05
C ASN A 10 25.01 -2.16 -3.31
N LYS A 11 25.12 -2.22 -1.98
CA LYS A 11 24.12 -2.85 -1.12
C LYS A 11 23.19 -1.84 -0.46
N VAL A 12 21.90 -2.17 -0.41
CA VAL A 12 20.88 -1.49 0.40
C VAL A 12 20.18 -2.52 1.28
N ARG A 13 20.09 -2.24 2.58
CA ARG A 13 19.37 -3.03 3.57
C ARG A 13 18.11 -2.31 4.03
N TYR A 14 17.03 -3.06 4.16
CA TYR A 14 15.70 -2.53 4.46
C TYR A 14 15.27 -2.98 5.86
N TYR A 15 14.78 -2.04 6.66
CA TYR A 15 14.34 -2.28 8.04
C TYR A 15 12.85 -2.01 8.15
N TYR A 16 12.11 -2.95 8.74
CA TYR A 16 10.66 -2.90 8.84
C TYR A 16 10.17 -3.06 10.28
N ASP A 17 9.00 -2.53 10.56
CA ASP A 17 8.14 -2.94 11.68
C ASP A 17 6.83 -3.47 11.10
N GLY A 18 6.63 -4.79 11.18
CA GLY A 18 5.56 -5.46 10.44
C GLY A 18 5.68 -5.25 8.93
N SER A 19 4.67 -4.63 8.32
CA SER A 19 4.64 -4.27 6.90
C SER A 19 5.20 -2.86 6.61
N LEU A 20 5.48 -2.07 7.64
CA LEU A 20 5.90 -0.68 7.50
C LEU A 20 7.42 -0.61 7.27
N LEU A 21 7.85 -0.01 6.16
CA LEU A 21 9.26 0.29 5.90
C LEU A 21 9.70 1.45 6.78
N LEU A 22 10.68 1.23 7.67
CA LEU A 22 11.17 2.22 8.62
C LEU A 22 12.44 2.93 8.13
N ALA A 23 13.36 2.18 7.54
CA ALA A 23 14.64 2.74 7.13
C ALA A 23 15.33 1.93 6.03
N GLU A 24 16.21 2.62 5.32
CA GLU A 24 17.19 2.04 4.40
C GLU A 24 18.60 2.38 4.88
N LYS A 25 19.51 1.40 4.80
CA LYS A 25 20.94 1.60 5.06
C LYS A 25 21.79 1.07 3.92
N ASP A 26 22.98 1.62 3.73
CA ASP A 26 23.95 1.05 2.79
C ASP A 26 24.62 -0.23 3.36
N GLY A 27 25.47 -0.86 2.54
CA GLY A 27 26.25 -2.04 2.95
C GLY A 27 27.17 -1.81 4.17
N ASN A 28 27.61 -0.57 4.38
CA ASN A 28 28.49 -0.13 5.47
C ASN A 28 27.74 0.22 6.76
N GLY A 29 26.40 0.24 6.72
CA GLY A 29 25.53 0.57 7.85
C GLY A 29 25.21 2.06 8.01
N ASN A 30 25.60 2.90 7.04
CA ASN A 30 25.16 4.29 6.99
C ASN A 30 23.67 4.36 6.69
N ILE A 31 22.97 5.28 7.33
CA ILE A 31 21.53 5.50 7.09
C ILE A 31 21.37 6.22 5.77
N LEU A 32 20.54 5.73 4.87
CA LEU A 32 20.19 6.40 3.61
C LEU A 32 18.86 7.14 3.73
N LYS A 33 17.85 6.47 4.30
CA LYS A 33 16.50 7.01 4.48
C LYS A 33 15.91 6.55 5.80
N ILE A 34 15.16 7.42 6.45
CA ILE A 34 14.25 7.09 7.56
C ILE A 34 12.86 7.52 7.13
N TYR A 35 11.88 6.64 7.21
CA TYR A 35 10.51 6.93 6.84
C TYR A 35 9.70 7.38 8.06
N ILE A 36 8.86 8.40 7.85
CA ILE A 36 7.98 8.97 8.86
C ILE A 36 6.57 8.44 8.58
N ASN A 37 5.88 7.94 9.60
CA ASN A 37 4.51 7.43 9.49
C ASN A 37 3.60 8.11 10.52
N ASP A 38 2.32 8.20 10.20
CA ASP A 38 1.26 8.77 11.05
C ASP A 38 0.42 7.68 11.76
N GLY A 39 0.80 6.40 11.62
CA GLY A 39 0.05 5.25 12.09
C GLY A 39 -0.89 4.63 11.06
N GLU A 40 -1.23 5.36 10.00
CA GLU A 40 -2.06 4.86 8.88
C GLU A 40 -1.23 4.57 7.64
N GLY A 41 -0.16 5.36 7.43
CA GLY A 41 0.75 5.17 6.31
C GLY A 41 2.02 6.00 6.46
N ILE A 42 2.90 5.85 5.48
CA ILE A 42 4.08 6.71 5.37
C ILE A 42 3.59 8.11 4.98
N VAL A 43 4.20 9.17 5.50
CA VAL A 43 3.85 10.59 5.22
C VAL A 43 5.06 11.41 4.76
N GLY A 44 6.25 10.83 4.84
CA GLY A 44 7.47 11.51 4.40
C GLY A 44 8.70 10.66 4.70
N MET A 45 9.86 11.27 4.47
CA MET A 45 11.14 10.67 4.82
C MET A 45 12.17 11.73 5.23
N VAL A 46 13.17 11.28 5.99
CA VAL A 46 14.44 11.97 6.15
C VAL A 46 15.47 11.25 5.30
N ARG A 47 15.98 11.92 4.28
CA ARG A 47 17.06 11.42 3.41
C ARG A 47 18.40 11.91 3.93
N TYR A 48 19.37 11.02 4.04
CA TYR A 48 20.74 11.33 4.44
C TYR A 48 21.64 11.36 3.20
N ILE A 49 22.42 12.42 3.09
CA ILE A 49 23.28 12.68 1.93
C ILE A 49 24.73 12.66 2.40
N TYR A 50 25.55 11.89 1.69
CA TYR A 50 26.97 11.71 1.95
C TYR A 50 27.78 12.31 0.80
N LYS A 51 28.97 12.81 1.11
CA LYS A 51 29.94 13.21 0.10
C LYS A 51 30.52 11.96 -0.58
N ASN A 52 31.18 12.14 -1.72
CA ASN A 52 31.92 11.07 -2.40
C ASN A 52 33.03 10.44 -1.52
N THR A 53 33.49 11.15 -0.48
CA THR A 53 34.44 10.64 0.50
C THR A 53 33.81 9.68 1.53
N GLY A 54 32.48 9.49 1.51
CA GLY A 54 31.73 8.70 2.49
C GLY A 54 31.37 9.47 3.77
N GLU A 55 31.79 10.73 3.90
CA GLU A 55 31.43 11.58 5.04
C GLU A 55 29.97 12.06 4.94
N PHE A 56 29.28 12.09 6.08
CA PHE A 56 27.97 12.74 6.16
C PHE A 56 28.06 14.21 5.74
N SER A 57 27.17 14.63 4.85
CA SER A 57 27.05 16.03 4.41
C SER A 57 25.93 16.73 5.14
N HIS A 58 24.69 16.29 4.92
CA HIS A 58 23.48 16.87 5.50
C HIS A 58 22.31 15.88 5.36
N TYR A 59 21.17 16.21 5.95
CA TYR A 59 19.91 15.53 5.72
C TYR A 59 18.91 16.45 5.04
N GLN A 60 17.90 15.87 4.39
CA GLN A 60 16.73 16.56 3.84
C GLN A 60 15.47 15.89 4.38
N ARG A 61 14.56 16.67 4.98
CA ARG A 61 13.20 16.18 5.25
C ARG A 61 12.31 16.44 4.05
N LEU A 62 11.57 15.40 3.68
CA LEU A 62 10.70 15.37 2.52
C LEU A 62 9.32 14.92 2.97
N TYR A 63 8.30 15.62 2.49
CA TYR A 63 6.90 15.34 2.81
C TYR A 63 6.19 14.85 1.56
N TYR A 64 5.32 13.87 1.73
CA TYR A 64 4.56 13.29 0.64
C TYR A 64 3.14 13.86 0.62
N LEU A 65 2.70 14.26 -0.56
CA LEU A 65 1.30 14.55 -0.85
C LEU A 65 0.77 13.46 -1.76
N TYR A 66 -0.46 13.01 -1.49
CA TYR A 66 -1.02 11.82 -2.09
C TYR A 66 -2.17 12.13 -3.06
N ASP A 67 -2.35 11.25 -4.06
CA ASP A 67 -3.64 11.15 -4.75
C ASP A 67 -4.65 10.35 -3.92
N SER A 68 -5.86 10.18 -4.44
CA SER A 68 -6.93 9.44 -3.78
C SER A 68 -6.63 7.95 -3.56
N LEU A 69 -5.63 7.38 -4.23
CA LEU A 69 -5.22 5.98 -4.06
C LEU A 69 -4.08 5.82 -3.05
N GLY A 70 -3.58 6.93 -2.49
CA GLY A 70 -2.38 6.92 -1.65
C GLY A 70 -1.08 6.83 -2.45
N SER A 71 -1.10 7.11 -3.76
CA SER A 71 0.13 7.26 -4.55
C SER A 71 0.73 8.65 -4.33
N VAL A 72 2.05 8.73 -4.21
CA VAL A 72 2.73 10.03 -4.02
C VAL A 72 2.55 10.86 -5.30
N SER A 73 1.80 11.95 -5.22
CA SER A 73 1.64 12.92 -6.31
C SER A 73 2.72 13.99 -6.26
N VAL A 74 3.14 14.41 -5.06
CA VAL A 74 4.16 15.45 -4.87
C VAL A 74 5.09 15.06 -3.73
N VAL A 75 6.38 15.32 -3.91
CA VAL A 75 7.37 15.35 -2.83
C VAL A 75 7.70 16.81 -2.55
N ALA A 76 7.43 17.29 -1.34
CA ALA A 76 7.71 18.65 -0.92
C ALA A 76 8.92 18.70 0.02
N GLY A 77 9.70 19.79 -0.07
CA GLY A 77 10.82 20.05 0.83
C GLY A 77 10.42 20.64 2.18
N GLU A 78 11.41 20.92 3.03
CA GLU A 78 11.22 21.53 4.37
C GLU A 78 10.53 22.89 4.35
N ASN A 79 10.68 23.64 3.27
CA ASN A 79 10.03 24.92 3.05
C ASN A 79 8.58 24.79 2.52
N GLY A 80 8.06 23.57 2.37
CA GLY A 80 6.74 23.29 1.81
C GLY A 80 6.65 23.45 0.30
N LEU A 81 7.75 23.76 -0.39
CA LEU A 81 7.76 23.89 -1.85
C LEU A 81 7.85 22.51 -2.51
N PRO A 82 7.15 22.30 -3.64
CA PRO A 82 7.24 21.06 -4.40
C PRO A 82 8.66 20.90 -4.98
N LEU A 83 9.27 19.75 -4.75
CA LEU A 83 10.57 19.37 -5.30
C LEU A 83 10.42 18.36 -6.44
N GLN A 84 9.37 17.54 -6.42
CA GLN A 84 9.08 16.57 -7.45
C GLN A 84 7.58 16.34 -7.57
N ASN A 85 7.10 16.16 -8.80
CA ASN A 85 5.72 15.78 -9.09
C ASN A 85 5.67 14.43 -9.79
N TYR A 86 4.59 13.70 -9.59
CA TYR A 86 4.33 12.42 -10.24
C TYR A 86 2.95 12.40 -10.85
N THR A 87 2.87 11.82 -12.03
CA THR A 87 1.64 11.49 -12.74
C THR A 87 1.72 10.03 -13.12
N TYR A 88 0.58 9.35 -13.02
CA TYR A 88 0.51 7.91 -13.17
C TYR A 88 -0.47 7.55 -14.29
N SER A 89 -0.13 6.51 -15.04
CA SER A 89 -1.16 5.76 -15.77
C SER A 89 -2.14 5.11 -14.76
N PRO A 90 -3.33 4.68 -15.20
CA PRO A 90 -4.30 4.02 -14.32
C PRO A 90 -3.73 2.81 -13.56
N TYR A 91 -2.73 2.13 -14.11
CA TYR A 91 -2.10 0.95 -13.51
C TYR A 91 -0.80 1.27 -12.74
N GLY A 92 -0.49 2.55 -12.51
CA GLY A 92 0.60 2.97 -11.64
C GLY A 92 1.93 3.25 -12.32
N SER A 93 2.06 3.04 -13.64
CA SER A 93 3.28 3.44 -14.37
C SER A 93 3.47 4.94 -14.28
N THR A 94 4.62 5.38 -13.78
CA THR A 94 4.98 6.80 -13.70
C THR A 94 5.24 7.39 -15.09
N MET A 95 4.60 8.51 -15.43
CA MET A 95 4.71 9.15 -16.75
C MET A 95 5.77 10.26 -16.81
N ASN A 96 6.19 10.77 -15.65
CA ASN A 96 7.22 11.79 -15.50
C ASN A 96 8.14 11.41 -14.34
N VAL A 97 9.44 11.31 -14.58
CA VAL A 97 10.41 11.01 -13.53
C VAL A 97 11.53 12.04 -13.58
N GLU A 98 11.54 12.90 -12.58
CA GLU A 98 12.73 13.65 -12.18
C GLU A 98 13.57 12.75 -11.25
N TYR A 99 14.88 12.83 -11.34
CA TYR A 99 15.77 11.89 -10.63
C TYR A 99 16.06 12.31 -9.19
N ASP A 100 15.77 13.55 -8.79
CA ASP A 100 16.08 14.08 -7.47
C ASP A 100 14.91 14.93 -6.92
N PRO A 101 14.45 14.72 -5.67
CA PRO A 101 14.88 13.69 -4.73
C PRO A 101 14.53 12.26 -5.19
N VAL A 102 15.44 11.30 -5.01
CA VAL A 102 15.16 9.88 -5.29
C VAL A 102 14.08 9.37 -4.33
N ASN A 103 12.87 9.17 -4.85
CA ASN A 103 11.75 8.60 -4.11
C ASN A 103 11.31 7.26 -4.74
N ASN A 104 11.32 6.21 -3.92
CA ASN A 104 10.88 4.86 -4.29
C ASN A 104 9.45 4.56 -3.83
N LEU A 105 8.86 5.36 -2.94
CA LEU A 105 7.47 5.23 -2.56
C LEU A 105 6.63 6.03 -3.55
N ARG A 106 6.23 5.40 -4.66
CA ARG A 106 5.51 6.06 -5.76
C ARG A 106 4.05 5.64 -5.77
N PHE A 107 3.68 4.71 -6.66
CA PHE A 107 2.34 4.17 -6.77
C PHE A 107 1.93 3.45 -5.48
N VAL A 108 0.80 3.88 -4.90
CA VAL A 108 0.29 3.38 -3.59
C VAL A 108 1.37 3.44 -2.49
N GLY A 109 2.27 4.43 -2.60
CA GLY A 109 3.44 4.59 -1.72
C GLY A 109 3.09 4.85 -0.25
N ARG A 110 1.93 5.48 0.03
CA ARG A 110 1.42 5.69 1.40
C ARG A 110 1.37 4.38 2.19
N TYR A 111 1.01 3.29 1.51
CA TYR A 111 0.79 1.98 2.11
C TYR A 111 1.92 0.98 1.83
N GLY A 112 3.08 1.47 1.35
CA GLY A 112 4.29 0.66 1.20
C GLY A 112 4.57 0.12 -0.20
N GLY A 113 3.86 0.58 -1.23
CA GLY A 113 4.22 0.32 -2.63
C GLY A 113 5.61 0.87 -2.94
N TYR A 114 6.59 -0.02 -3.10
CA TYR A 114 8.00 0.35 -3.26
C TYR A 114 8.50 0.07 -4.69
N LYS A 115 8.73 1.12 -5.46
CA LYS A 115 9.27 1.05 -6.82
C LYS A 115 10.74 0.69 -6.80
N ASP A 116 11.07 -0.42 -7.46
CA ASP A 116 12.44 -0.82 -7.75
C ASP A 116 12.79 -0.40 -9.19
N ASP A 117 13.51 0.71 -9.32
CA ASP A 117 13.90 1.27 -10.62
C ASP A 117 14.81 0.35 -11.45
N ASP A 118 15.58 -0.55 -10.83
CA ASP A 118 16.47 -1.47 -11.55
C ASP A 118 15.70 -2.60 -12.24
N THR A 119 14.54 -2.98 -11.69
CA THR A 119 13.65 -4.00 -12.29
C THR A 119 12.47 -3.40 -13.04
N GLY A 120 12.16 -2.12 -12.79
CA GLY A 120 10.92 -1.49 -13.24
C GLY A 120 9.66 -1.98 -12.52
N GLN A 121 9.77 -2.85 -11.51
CA GLN A 121 8.63 -3.43 -10.80
C GLN A 121 8.40 -2.73 -9.46
N THR A 122 7.18 -2.87 -8.93
CA THR A 122 6.81 -2.32 -7.62
C THR A 122 6.54 -3.47 -6.64
N TYR A 123 7.19 -3.40 -5.50
CA TYR A 123 7.09 -4.42 -4.46
C TYR A 123 5.95 -4.09 -3.50
N PHE A 124 4.98 -4.99 -3.43
CA PHE A 124 3.87 -4.99 -2.46
C PHE A 124 3.98 -6.24 -1.61
N TRP A 125 4.86 -6.20 -0.61
CA TRP A 125 5.12 -7.19 0.43
C TRP A 125 5.11 -8.69 0.03
N HIS A 126 3.97 -9.26 -0.35
CA HIS A 126 3.86 -10.64 -0.83
C HIS A 126 4.18 -10.80 -2.31
N ARG A 127 3.98 -9.77 -3.14
CA ARG A 127 4.11 -9.87 -4.60
C ARG A 127 4.84 -8.68 -5.21
N TRP A 128 5.48 -8.97 -6.33
CA TRP A 128 5.97 -7.96 -7.26
C TRP A 128 4.88 -7.66 -8.29
N TYR A 129 4.69 -6.38 -8.55
CA TYR A 129 3.72 -5.83 -9.48
C TYR A 129 4.43 -5.23 -10.69
N ASP A 130 3.96 -5.57 -11.88
CA ASP A 130 4.38 -4.94 -13.11
C ASP A 130 3.35 -3.86 -13.48
N GLU A 131 3.74 -2.60 -13.26
CA GLU A 131 2.93 -1.42 -13.57
C GLU A 131 2.72 -1.21 -15.08
N LYS A 132 3.61 -1.73 -15.92
CA LYS A 132 3.55 -1.59 -17.38
C LYS A 132 2.52 -2.56 -17.95
N ASP A 133 2.51 -3.78 -17.43
CA ASP A 133 1.56 -4.83 -17.83
C ASP A 133 0.26 -4.83 -17.01
N GLY A 134 0.20 -4.03 -15.94
CA GLY A 134 -0.96 -3.87 -15.08
C GLY A 134 -1.32 -5.14 -14.30
N ARG A 135 -0.33 -5.92 -13.87
CA ARG A 135 -0.55 -7.26 -13.28
C ARG A 135 0.50 -7.66 -12.26
N TRP A 136 0.14 -8.65 -11.44
CA TRP A 136 1.12 -9.32 -10.59
C TRP A 136 2.09 -10.16 -11.41
N VAL A 137 3.36 -10.16 -11.01
CA VAL A 137 4.42 -10.96 -11.62
C VAL A 137 4.32 -12.43 -11.22
N SER A 138 3.78 -12.69 -10.02
CA SER A 138 3.63 -14.04 -9.47
C SER A 138 2.17 -14.37 -9.20
N ARG A 139 1.85 -15.67 -9.21
CA ARG A 139 0.51 -16.18 -8.90
C ARG A 139 0.08 -15.77 -7.49
N ASP A 140 -1.20 -15.45 -7.35
CA ASP A 140 -1.84 -15.23 -6.06
C ASP A 140 -1.69 -16.44 -5.13
N MET A 141 -1.22 -16.19 -3.90
CA MET A 141 -1.03 -17.21 -2.87
C MET A 141 -2.36 -17.68 -2.27
N ILE A 142 -3.43 -16.87 -2.34
CA ILE A 142 -4.80 -17.27 -1.99
C ILE A 142 -5.32 -18.30 -3.00
N GLY A 143 -4.76 -18.32 -4.21
CA GLY A 143 -5.26 -19.13 -5.31
C GLY A 143 -6.64 -18.66 -5.77
N VAL A 144 -7.43 -19.59 -6.29
CA VAL A 144 -8.73 -19.28 -6.93
C VAL A 144 -9.79 -18.71 -6.00
N LEU A 145 -9.54 -18.71 -4.68
CA LEU A 145 -10.43 -18.09 -3.69
C LEU A 145 -10.34 -16.55 -3.71
N GLY A 146 -9.25 -15.98 -4.20
CA GLY A 146 -9.10 -14.54 -4.37
C GLY A 146 -9.66 -14.08 -5.72
N ASP A 147 -9.28 -14.80 -6.77
CA ASP A 147 -9.70 -14.53 -8.14
C ASP A 147 -9.49 -15.76 -9.03
N ILE A 148 -10.32 -15.94 -10.07
CA ILE A 148 -10.07 -16.94 -11.12
C ILE A 148 -8.80 -16.61 -11.92
N ASN A 149 -8.45 -15.31 -12.05
CA ASN A 149 -7.21 -14.87 -12.65
C ASN A 149 -6.20 -14.52 -11.57
N LEU A 150 -5.26 -15.44 -11.33
CA LEU A 150 -4.26 -15.36 -10.26
C LEU A 150 -3.18 -14.29 -10.45
N PHE A 151 -3.21 -13.57 -11.58
CA PHE A 151 -2.28 -12.47 -11.87
C PHE A 151 -2.99 -11.12 -11.95
N ARG A 152 -4.33 -11.09 -11.86
CA ARG A 152 -5.11 -9.87 -12.04
C ARG A 152 -4.85 -8.91 -10.89
N TYR A 153 -4.57 -7.66 -11.24
CA TYR A 153 -4.57 -6.56 -10.28
C TYR A 153 -5.99 -6.05 -10.09
N VAL A 154 -6.47 -6.05 -8.84
CA VAL A 154 -7.67 -5.34 -8.37
C VAL A 154 -8.90 -5.40 -9.29
N LYS A 155 -9.23 -6.60 -9.80
CA LYS A 155 -10.36 -6.80 -10.74
C LYS A 155 -10.34 -5.87 -11.97
N ASN A 156 -9.17 -5.44 -12.44
CA ASN A 156 -8.99 -4.47 -13.51
C ASN A 156 -9.68 -3.10 -13.24
N SER A 157 -9.85 -2.73 -11.97
CA SER A 157 -10.47 -1.46 -11.55
C SER A 157 -9.50 -0.61 -10.71
N PRO A 158 -8.28 -0.31 -11.22
CA PRO A 158 -7.21 0.30 -10.42
C PRO A 158 -7.43 1.78 -10.09
N LEU A 159 -8.48 2.40 -10.64
CA LEU A 159 -8.91 3.76 -10.27
C LEU A 159 -9.74 3.80 -8.99
N LEU A 160 -10.22 2.64 -8.51
CA LEU A 160 -11.13 2.53 -7.37
C LEU A 160 -10.59 1.63 -6.25
N LEU A 161 -9.68 0.73 -6.61
CA LEU A 161 -9.24 -0.39 -5.76
C LEU A 161 -7.71 -0.44 -5.71
N ILE A 162 -7.18 -0.78 -4.54
CA ILE A 162 -5.75 -1.00 -4.31
C ILE A 162 -5.53 -2.33 -3.59
N ASP A 163 -4.41 -3.00 -3.85
CA ASP A 163 -3.95 -4.14 -3.05
C ASP A 163 -2.64 -3.77 -2.40
N VAL A 164 -2.74 -3.26 -1.17
CA VAL A 164 -1.61 -2.71 -0.41
C VAL A 164 -0.63 -3.79 0.06
N THR A 165 -1.06 -5.04 0.11
CA THR A 165 -0.24 -6.16 0.63
C THR A 165 0.28 -7.10 -0.45
N GLY A 166 -0.24 -6.98 -1.67
CA GLY A 166 -0.06 -7.97 -2.72
C GLY A 166 -0.70 -9.31 -2.37
N TYR A 167 -1.77 -9.32 -1.58
CA TYR A 167 -2.46 -10.55 -1.17
C TYR A 167 -3.96 -10.47 -1.45
N LEU A 168 -4.61 -9.34 -1.13
CA LEU A 168 -6.00 -9.07 -1.45
C LEU A 168 -6.22 -7.56 -1.56
N TYR A 169 -7.07 -7.14 -2.50
CA TYR A 169 -7.40 -5.73 -2.68
C TYR A 169 -8.48 -5.25 -1.71
N GLU A 170 -8.43 -3.97 -1.37
CA GLU A 170 -9.37 -3.22 -0.53
C GLU A 170 -10.06 -2.12 -1.37
N ASP A 171 -11.31 -1.79 -1.00
CA ASP A 171 -12.10 -0.72 -1.63
C ASP A 171 -11.73 0.64 -1.00
N ILE A 172 -11.48 1.68 -1.81
CA ILE A 172 -11.04 3.01 -1.33
C ILE A 172 -12.22 3.94 -1.00
N CYS A 173 -13.43 3.61 -1.46
CA CYS A 173 -14.61 4.48 -1.35
C CYS A 173 -15.20 4.62 0.08
N ASP A 174 -14.51 4.17 1.13
CA ASP A 174 -14.98 4.24 2.52
C ASP A 174 -14.77 5.61 3.21
N GLU A 175 -14.08 6.56 2.57
CA GLU A 175 -13.92 7.93 3.11
C GLU A 175 -15.22 8.75 3.19
N LEU A 176 -16.35 8.26 2.66
CA LEU A 176 -17.66 8.89 2.82
C LEU A 176 -18.58 8.23 3.85
N GLN A 177 -18.18 7.13 4.49
CA GLN A 177 -18.93 6.55 5.61
C GLN A 177 -17.98 6.01 6.68
N GLY A 178 -17.34 6.94 7.40
CA GLY A 178 -16.73 6.66 8.69
C GLY A 178 -17.68 5.82 9.56
N ASN A 179 -17.11 4.74 10.12
CA ASN A 179 -17.57 3.93 11.26
C ASN A 179 -17.65 2.40 11.04
N CYS A 180 -17.42 1.84 9.84
CA CYS A 180 -17.40 0.37 9.69
C CYS A 180 -15.99 -0.24 9.82
N MET A 181 -14.98 0.25 9.11
CA MET A 181 -13.61 -0.30 9.21
C MET A 181 -12.88 0.13 10.48
N ASP A 182 -13.11 1.34 10.98
CA ASP A 182 -12.58 1.78 12.29
C ASP A 182 -13.02 0.87 13.43
N LYS A 183 -14.27 0.41 13.43
CA LYS A 183 -14.77 -0.49 14.47
C LYS A 183 -14.13 -1.87 14.40
N CYS A 184 -13.91 -2.38 13.18
CA CYS A 184 -13.32 -3.68 12.96
C CYS A 184 -11.80 -3.71 13.23
N HIS A 185 -11.07 -2.66 12.86
CA HIS A 185 -9.66 -2.48 13.24
C HIS A 185 -9.48 -2.19 14.73
N LYS A 186 -10.40 -1.46 15.36
CA LYS A 186 -10.36 -1.20 16.81
C LYS A 186 -10.64 -2.46 17.63
N GLU A 187 -11.61 -3.29 17.22
CA GLU A 187 -11.87 -4.61 17.83
C GLU A 187 -10.71 -5.60 17.60
N PHE A 188 -10.05 -5.57 16.43
CA PHE A 188 -8.84 -6.36 16.16
C PHE A 188 -7.66 -5.92 17.04
N ASN A 189 -7.44 -4.61 17.18
CA ASN A 189 -6.38 -4.03 18.00
C ASN A 189 -6.64 -4.21 19.51
N GLU A 190 -7.89 -4.21 19.97
CA GLU A 190 -8.26 -4.57 21.35
C GLU A 190 -7.99 -6.06 21.62
N CYS A 191 -8.34 -6.95 20.69
CA CYS A 191 -8.02 -8.38 20.76
C CYS A 191 -6.50 -8.65 20.79
N TYR A 192 -5.72 -7.83 20.06
CA TYR A 192 -4.26 -7.86 20.05
C TYR A 192 -3.65 -7.34 21.37
N LYS A 193 -4.19 -6.25 21.93
CA LYS A 193 -3.73 -5.63 23.20
C LYS A 193 -4.10 -6.45 24.45
N GLU A 194 -5.23 -7.14 24.48
CA GLU A 194 -5.73 -7.88 25.65
C GLU A 194 -5.16 -9.30 25.86
N ASN A 195 -4.13 -9.72 25.11
CA ASN A 195 -3.31 -10.88 25.49
C ASN A 195 -4.08 -12.21 25.67
N LYS A 196 -4.91 -12.62 24.69
CA LYS A 196 -5.44 -14.00 24.61
C LYS A 196 -4.81 -14.89 23.52
N CYS A 197 -4.06 -14.35 22.56
CA CYS A 197 -3.47 -15.13 21.46
C CYS A 197 -2.00 -15.56 21.66
N LEU A 198 -1.29 -15.01 22.66
CA LEU A 198 0.15 -15.26 22.83
C LEU A 198 0.54 -16.01 24.11
N LYS A 199 -0.38 -16.24 25.06
CA LYS A 199 0.02 -16.66 26.41
C LYS A 199 0.59 -18.08 26.54
N ASN A 200 0.47 -18.98 25.56
CA ASN A 200 0.87 -20.39 25.78
C ASN A 200 1.31 -21.17 24.53
N LEU A 201 1.89 -20.56 23.50
CA LEU A 201 2.31 -21.34 22.32
C LEU A 201 3.76 -21.11 21.91
N PRO A 202 4.60 -22.17 21.91
CA PRO A 202 5.93 -22.09 21.33
C PRO A 202 5.78 -21.92 19.82
N ILE A 203 6.36 -20.84 19.30
CA ILE A 203 6.19 -20.38 17.92
C ILE A 203 6.92 -21.37 16.99
N LYS A 204 6.14 -22.15 16.23
CA LYS A 204 6.59 -22.79 14.99
C LYS A 204 5.64 -22.37 13.87
N GLU A 205 6.20 -21.99 12.72
CA GLU A 205 5.65 -21.34 11.52
C GLU A 205 4.32 -21.85 10.94
N LYS A 206 3.68 -22.88 11.51
CA LYS A 206 2.42 -23.44 11.02
C LYS A 206 1.18 -22.65 11.45
N LYS A 207 1.26 -21.76 12.46
CA LYS A 207 0.10 -21.09 13.07
C LYS A 207 -0.28 -19.71 12.51
N LEU A 208 0.57 -19.06 11.70
CA LEU A 208 0.15 -17.84 10.99
C LEU A 208 -1.00 -18.13 10.02
N LYS A 209 -0.96 -19.28 9.32
CA LYS A 209 -2.02 -19.70 8.39
C LYS A 209 -3.37 -19.91 9.10
N GLU A 210 -3.38 -20.41 10.33
CA GLU A 210 -4.61 -20.62 11.10
C GLU A 210 -5.19 -19.29 11.62
N CYS A 211 -4.35 -18.34 12.05
CA CYS A 211 -4.78 -16.99 12.41
C CYS A 211 -5.37 -16.23 11.21
N PHE A 212 -4.78 -16.37 10.03
CA PHE A 212 -5.33 -15.82 8.79
C PHE A 212 -6.70 -16.43 8.46
N VAL A 213 -6.88 -17.75 8.58
CA VAL A 213 -8.18 -18.41 8.34
C VAL A 213 -9.25 -17.95 9.33
N VAL A 214 -8.91 -17.63 10.59
CA VAL A 214 -9.86 -17.11 11.59
C VAL A 214 -10.28 -15.67 11.28
N TYR A 215 -9.36 -14.83 10.82
CA TYR A 215 -9.66 -13.49 10.30
C TYR A 215 -10.66 -13.57 9.12
N TYR A 216 -10.41 -14.46 8.16
CA TYR A 216 -11.29 -14.66 7.00
C TYR A 216 -12.62 -15.36 7.33
N LYS A 217 -12.69 -16.24 8.33
CA LYS A 217 -13.97 -16.85 8.78
C LYS A 217 -14.93 -15.84 9.40
N LYS A 218 -14.43 -14.70 9.87
CA LYS A 218 -15.26 -13.61 10.41
C LYS A 218 -15.64 -12.56 9.35
N ARG A 219 -14.98 -12.57 8.18
CA ARG A 219 -15.30 -11.74 7.01
C ARG A 219 -16.72 -11.96 6.49
N ASP A 220 -17.21 -13.20 6.52
CA ASP A 220 -18.55 -13.52 6.02
C ASP A 220 -19.65 -12.85 6.87
N LYS A 221 -19.42 -12.66 8.18
CA LYS A 221 -20.32 -11.85 9.03
C LYS A 221 -20.27 -10.37 8.70
N CYS A 222 -19.10 -9.83 8.34
CA CYS A 222 -18.97 -8.44 7.89
C CYS A 222 -19.65 -8.23 6.52
N ILE A 223 -19.56 -9.22 5.62
CA ILE A 223 -20.27 -9.25 4.33
C ILE A 223 -21.78 -9.36 4.52
N GLU A 224 -22.24 -10.22 5.44
CA GLU A 224 -23.67 -10.38 5.76
C GLU A 224 -24.28 -9.11 6.35
N VAL A 225 -23.51 -8.36 7.14
CA VAL A 225 -23.91 -7.03 7.66
C VAL A 225 -23.94 -5.98 6.54
N ARG A 226 -22.95 -5.97 5.64
CA ARG A 226 -22.93 -5.12 4.44
C ARG A 226 -24.13 -5.37 3.53
N ASP A 227 -24.48 -6.65 3.32
CA ASP A 227 -25.58 -7.03 2.43
C ASP A 227 -26.95 -6.73 3.06
N LYS A 228 -27.10 -6.86 4.40
CA LYS A 228 -28.27 -6.36 5.14
C LYS A 228 -28.43 -4.83 5.08
N CYS A 229 -27.33 -4.09 4.94
CA CYS A 229 -27.35 -2.64 4.73
C CYS A 229 -27.73 -2.25 3.28
N LYS A 230 -27.47 -3.09 2.28
CA LYS A 230 -27.93 -2.87 0.89
C LYS A 230 -29.45 -3.04 0.76
N ASP A 231 -30.02 -4.03 1.44
CA ASP A 231 -31.46 -4.30 1.41
C ASP A 231 -32.30 -3.24 2.14
N SER A 232 -31.67 -2.43 3.01
CA SER A 232 -32.32 -1.32 3.72
C SER A 232 -32.32 0.02 2.95
N ILE A 233 -31.68 0.07 1.77
CA ILE A 233 -31.61 1.28 0.91
C ILE A 233 -32.59 1.19 -0.28
N GLY A 234 -33.52 0.24 -0.28
CA GLY A 234 -34.55 0.11 -1.30
C GLY A 234 -35.72 1.09 -1.15
N LYS A 235 -35.59 2.33 -1.65
CA LYS A 235 -36.64 3.05 -2.43
C LYS A 235 -36.03 4.11 -3.37
N PRO A 236 -36.37 4.12 -4.67
CA PRO A 236 -35.92 5.12 -5.62
C PRO A 236 -36.85 6.35 -5.60
N HIS A 237 -36.29 7.55 -5.57
CA HIS A 237 -37.00 8.70 -6.12
C HIS A 237 -36.66 8.81 -7.62
N GLN A 238 -37.63 8.38 -8.44
CA GLN A 238 -37.89 8.83 -9.81
C GLN A 238 -37.63 10.36 -9.96
N LYS A 239 -37.20 10.89 -11.10
CA LYS A 239 -37.99 10.99 -12.35
C LYS A 239 -37.12 11.71 -13.41
N ILE A 240 -36.92 11.15 -14.60
CA ILE A 240 -36.94 11.93 -15.85
C ILE A 240 -37.64 11.06 -16.90
N MET A 241 -38.88 11.43 -17.21
CA MET A 241 -39.55 11.05 -18.45
C MET A 241 -38.90 11.83 -19.59
N VAL A 242 -38.49 11.15 -20.64
CA VAL A 242 -38.37 11.77 -21.97
C VAL A 242 -39.42 11.08 -22.83
N ASN A 243 -40.56 11.74 -23.05
CA ASN A 243 -41.48 11.32 -24.10
C ASN A 243 -41.01 11.97 -25.42
N PRO A 244 -40.91 11.20 -26.52
CA PRO A 244 -40.53 11.73 -27.82
C PRO A 244 -41.70 12.50 -28.45
N ILE A 245 -41.39 13.62 -29.07
CA ILE A 245 -42.24 14.29 -30.06
C ILE A 245 -42.06 13.50 -31.37
N TYR A 246 -43.11 12.83 -31.84
CA TYR A 246 -43.57 12.78 -33.24
C TYR A 246 -44.97 12.12 -33.28
N ASP A 247 -45.88 12.87 -33.92
CA ASP A 247 -47.30 12.67 -34.29
C ASP A 247 -48.35 12.33 -33.22
#